data_AF-A0A2K8XSU6-F1
#
_entry.id   AF-A0A2K8XSU6-F1
#
_cell.length_a   1.000
_cell.length_b   1.000
_cell.length_c   1.000
_cell.angle_alpha   90.00
_cell.angle_beta   90.00
_cell.angle_gamma   90.00
#
_symmetry.space_group_name_H-M   'P 1'
#
loop_
_entity.id
_entity.type
_entity.pdbx_description
1 polymer ?
#
loop_
_entity_poly.entity_id
_entity_poly.type
_entity_poly.pdbx_seq_one_letter_code
_entity_poly.pdbx_strand_id
1 'polypeptide(L)'
;MRVSYLSRQQISNLFLSHYYFVGQFLFLSFFYKSILKSKIKKRLINLFLFIIPFLIIIIYYINPLDYFKFNLTEVIITSLPLVFYSILFFSENLNATKKFIYLNSGVFIYLISSTFLFSVGNLINGSTSEHSFKNYIWLLNAFIYLVYQILIFTEWYKNFRKSLNTIN
;
A
#
# COMPACT_ATOMS: atom_id res chain seq x y z
N MET A 1 6.34 17.60 11.64
CA MET A 1 5.34 18.25 12.53
C MET A 1 4.99 17.29 13.66
N ARG A 2 5.12 17.71 14.93
CA ARG A 2 4.78 16.86 16.09
C ARG A 2 3.27 16.62 16.13
N VAL A 3 2.87 15.36 16.28
CA VAL A 3 1.48 14.88 16.43
C VAL A 3 0.69 15.64 17.52
N SER A 4 1.40 16.20 18.50
CA SER A 4 0.85 17.00 19.61
C SER A 4 0.41 18.43 19.27
N TYR A 5 0.71 18.95 18.08
CA TYR A 5 0.19 20.25 17.62
C TYR A 5 -1.21 20.12 17.02
N LEU A 6 -1.41 19.12 16.15
CA LEU A 6 -2.70 18.87 15.46
C LEU A 6 -3.77 18.32 16.41
N SER A 7 -3.38 17.49 17.39
CA SER A 7 -4.27 17.04 18.46
C SER A 7 -4.86 18.18 19.30
N ARG A 8 -4.18 19.33 19.34
CA ARG A 8 -4.59 20.50 20.13
C ARG A 8 -5.62 21.37 19.39
N GLN A 9 -5.74 21.20 18.07
CA GLN A 9 -6.64 21.96 17.20
C GLN A 9 -7.90 21.16 16.78
N GLN A 10 -8.06 19.91 17.26
CA GLN A 10 -9.14 18.99 16.84
C GLN A 10 -9.25 18.77 15.32
N ILE A 11 -8.19 19.07 14.56
CA ILE A 11 -8.16 18.82 13.12
C ILE A 11 -7.85 17.33 12.92
N SER A 12 -8.80 16.60 12.34
CA SER A 12 -8.61 15.19 12.04
C SER A 12 -7.59 15.04 10.90
N ASN A 13 -6.49 14.31 11.14
CA ASN A 13 -5.51 13.99 10.09
C ASN A 13 -5.98 12.85 9.17
N LEU A 14 -7.27 12.52 9.23
CA LEU A 14 -7.86 11.38 8.52
C LEU A 14 -7.82 11.61 7.01
N PHE A 15 -7.98 12.86 6.56
CA PHE A 15 -7.90 13.21 5.14
C PHE A 15 -6.54 12.82 4.51
N LEU A 16 -5.47 12.81 5.30
CA LEU A 16 -4.12 12.49 4.83
C LEU A 16 -4.01 11.01 4.40
N SER A 17 -4.88 10.16 4.92
CA SER A 17 -4.92 8.74 4.56
C SER A 17 -5.31 8.54 3.09
N HIS A 18 -6.19 9.36 2.53
CA HIS A 18 -6.57 9.28 1.11
C HIS A 18 -5.38 9.50 0.19
N TYR A 19 -4.59 10.54 0.46
CA TYR A 19 -3.37 10.82 -0.29
C TYR A 19 -2.33 9.70 -0.17
N TYR A 20 -2.24 9.09 1.00
CA TYR A 20 -1.35 7.95 1.23
C TYR A 20 -1.76 6.75 0.35
N PHE A 21 -3.02 6.34 0.37
CA PHE A 21 -3.48 5.17 -0.39
C PHE A 21 -3.46 5.39 -1.90
N VAL A 22 -3.92 6.56 -2.38
CA VAL A 22 -3.84 6.92 -3.80
C VAL A 22 -2.38 7.02 -4.25
N GLY A 23 -1.53 7.68 -3.46
CA GLY A 23 -0.11 7.78 -3.76
C GLY A 23 0.57 6.41 -3.83
N GLN A 24 0.33 5.57 -2.83
CA GLN A 24 0.81 4.18 -2.79
C GLN A 24 0.37 3.39 -4.03
N PHE A 25 -0.90 3.50 -4.42
CA PHE A 25 -1.44 2.89 -5.63
C PHE A 25 -0.70 3.35 -6.89
N LEU A 26 -0.53 4.65 -7.08
CA LEU A 26 0.14 5.20 -8.26
C LEU A 26 1.60 4.74 -8.34
N PHE A 27 2.37 4.92 -7.27
CA PHE A 27 3.80 4.55 -7.25
C PHE A 27 4.01 3.07 -7.51
N LEU A 28 3.27 2.18 -6.82
CA LEU A 28 3.41 0.75 -7.03
C LEU A 28 2.89 0.31 -8.40
N SER A 29 1.83 0.92 -8.93
CA SER A 29 1.36 0.62 -10.29
C SER A 29 2.42 0.94 -11.35
N PHE A 30 3.08 2.10 -11.26
CA PHE A 30 4.20 2.43 -12.14
C PHE A 30 5.37 1.46 -11.98
N PHE A 31 5.70 1.09 -10.74
CA PHE A 31 6.72 0.09 -10.45
C PHE A 31 6.40 -1.25 -11.12
N TYR A 32 5.20 -1.81 -10.92
CA TYR A 32 4.78 -3.08 -11.53
C TYR A 32 4.77 -3.03 -13.06
N LYS A 33 4.32 -1.91 -13.64
CA LYS A 33 4.38 -1.69 -15.08
C LYS A 33 5.81 -1.73 -15.64
N SER A 34 6.78 -1.23 -14.87
CA SER A 34 8.20 -1.21 -15.25
C SER A 34 8.82 -2.61 -15.24
N ILE A 35 8.50 -3.44 -14.23
CA ILE A 35 9.16 -4.74 -14.00
C ILE A 35 8.49 -5.92 -14.71
N LEU A 36 7.18 -5.86 -14.98
CA LEU A 36 6.49 -6.94 -15.69
C LEU A 36 6.96 -7.03 -17.13
N LYS A 37 6.96 -8.23 -17.70
CA LYS A 37 7.43 -8.47 -19.08
C LYS A 37 6.27 -8.47 -20.06
N SER A 38 5.14 -9.07 -19.69
CA SER A 38 3.99 -9.21 -20.60
C SER A 38 3.32 -7.87 -20.93
N LYS A 39 3.19 -7.57 -22.24
CA LYS A 39 2.48 -6.38 -22.75
C LYS A 39 1.01 -6.37 -22.33
N ILE A 40 0.36 -7.52 -22.21
CA ILE A 40 -1.05 -7.65 -21.81
C ILE A 40 -1.21 -7.19 -20.35
N LYS A 41 -0.35 -7.65 -19.45
CA LYS A 41 -0.37 -7.25 -18.03
C LYS A 41 -0.09 -5.75 -17.86
N LYS A 42 0.81 -5.18 -18.67
CA LYS A 42 1.05 -3.72 -18.67
C LYS A 42 -0.16 -2.92 -19.13
N ARG A 43 -0.89 -3.40 -20.14
CA ARG A 43 -2.15 -2.76 -20.59
C ARG A 43 -3.21 -2.79 -19.50
N LEU A 44 -3.34 -3.92 -18.80
CA LEU A 44 -4.24 -4.07 -17.65
C LEU A 44 -3.87 -3.10 -16.52
N ILE A 45 -2.58 -2.93 -16.20
CA ILE A 45 -2.14 -1.93 -15.21
C ILE A 45 -2.51 -0.52 -15.67
N ASN A 46 -2.26 -0.17 -16.93
CA ASN A 46 -2.64 1.15 -17.45
C ASN A 46 -4.13 1.42 -17.30
N LEU A 47 -4.97 0.43 -17.62
CA LEU A 47 -6.42 0.56 -17.49
C LEU A 47 -6.81 0.91 -16.04
N PHE A 48 -6.32 0.15 -15.07
CA PHE A 48 -6.57 0.39 -13.65
C PHE A 48 -5.97 1.71 -13.15
N LEU A 49 -4.83 2.14 -13.69
CA LEU A 49 -4.19 3.42 -13.33
C LEU A 49 -5.09 4.61 -13.66
N PHE A 50 -5.96 4.51 -14.68
CA PHE A 50 -6.96 5.53 -14.98
C PHE A 50 -8.29 5.29 -14.25
N ILE A 51 -8.79 4.05 -14.24
CA ILE A 51 -10.10 3.72 -13.67
C ILE A 51 -10.17 4.01 -12.17
N ILE A 52 -9.15 3.63 -11.40
CA ILE A 52 -9.22 3.70 -9.94
C ILE A 52 -9.22 5.14 -9.42
N PRO A 53 -8.29 6.03 -9.84
CA PRO A 53 -8.37 7.44 -9.45
C PRO A 53 -9.67 8.10 -9.88
N PHE A 54 -10.18 7.77 -11.08
CA PHE A 54 -11.45 8.29 -11.57
C PHE A 54 -12.62 7.84 -10.67
N LEU A 55 -12.66 6.57 -10.29
CA LEU A 55 -13.68 6.04 -9.38
C LEU A 55 -13.61 6.71 -8.00
N ILE A 56 -12.42 6.95 -7.47
CA ILE A 56 -12.22 7.66 -6.19
C ILE A 56 -12.73 9.10 -6.27
N ILE A 57 -12.47 9.81 -7.38
CA ILE A 57 -12.99 11.16 -7.61
C ILE A 57 -14.52 11.15 -7.60
N ILE A 58 -15.16 10.17 -8.25
CA ILE A 58 -16.62 10.03 -8.26
C ILE A 58 -17.17 9.80 -6.85
N ILE A 59 -16.54 8.92 -6.06
CA ILE A 59 -16.95 8.63 -4.68
C ILE A 59 -16.99 9.91 -3.84
N TYR A 60 -15.94 10.74 -3.92
CA TYR A 60 -15.88 11.99 -3.16
C TYR A 60 -16.70 13.13 -3.75
N TYR A 61 -17.01 13.08 -5.05
CA TYR A 61 -17.96 14.01 -5.66
C TYR A 61 -19.38 13.78 -5.17
N ILE A 62 -19.79 12.51 -5.02
CA ILE A 62 -21.13 12.14 -4.54
C ILE A 62 -21.26 12.43 -3.04
N ASN A 63 -20.26 12.04 -2.24
CA ASN A 63 -20.26 12.22 -0.78
C ASN A 63 -19.00 12.99 -0.33
N PRO A 64 -19.01 14.34 -0.39
CA PRO A 64 -17.86 15.15 -0.02
C PRO A 64 -17.50 15.05 1.47
N LEU A 65 -18.47 14.67 2.32
CA LEU A 65 -18.24 14.50 3.76
C LEU A 65 -17.35 13.29 4.09
N ASP A 66 -17.28 12.30 3.21
CA ASP A 66 -16.47 11.10 3.42
C ASP A 66 -14.97 11.40 3.29
N TYR A 67 -14.60 12.49 2.63
CA TYR A 67 -13.21 12.95 2.50
C TYR A 67 -12.57 13.36 3.84
N PHE A 68 -13.38 13.74 4.83
CA PHE A 68 -12.89 14.11 6.16
C PHE A 68 -12.82 12.92 7.12
N LYS A 69 -13.18 11.72 6.64
CA LYS A 69 -13.26 10.48 7.41
C LYS A 69 -12.38 9.40 6.81
N PHE A 70 -12.01 8.41 7.61
CA PHE A 70 -11.32 7.24 7.09
C PHE A 70 -12.27 6.41 6.22
N ASN A 71 -11.88 6.15 4.97
CA ASN A 71 -12.70 5.40 4.02
C ASN A 71 -12.08 4.02 3.75
N LEU A 72 -12.60 2.98 4.41
CA LEU A 72 -12.13 1.61 4.22
C LEU A 72 -12.30 1.12 2.77
N THR A 73 -13.38 1.57 2.10
CA THR A 73 -13.67 1.19 0.71
C THR A 73 -12.56 1.64 -0.23
N GLU A 74 -12.04 2.84 -0.05
CA GLU A 74 -10.89 3.34 -0.83
C GLU A 74 -9.64 2.50 -0.61
N VAL A 75 -9.36 2.11 0.64
CA VAL A 75 -8.22 1.25 0.97
C VAL A 75 -8.30 -0.06 0.20
N ILE A 76 -9.46 -0.69 0.18
CA ILE A 76 -9.67 -1.98 -0.51
C ILE A 76 -9.55 -1.80 -2.04
N ILE A 77 -10.17 -0.76 -2.60
CA ILE A 77 -10.15 -0.49 -4.05
C ILE A 77 -8.73 -0.22 -4.55
N THR A 78 -7.91 0.46 -3.75
CA THR A 78 -6.52 0.78 -4.11
C THR A 78 -5.57 -0.39 -3.85
N SER A 79 -5.76 -1.18 -2.78
CA SER A 79 -4.85 -2.25 -2.41
C SER A 79 -5.08 -3.55 -3.20
N LEU A 80 -6.33 -3.91 -3.50
CA LEU A 80 -6.67 -5.17 -4.17
C LEU A 80 -5.99 -5.33 -5.55
N PRO A 81 -5.95 -4.30 -6.43
CA PRO A 81 -5.24 -4.38 -7.70
C PRO A 81 -3.73 -4.51 -7.51
N LEU A 82 -3.15 -3.87 -6.50
CA LEU A 82 -1.71 -4.01 -6.20
C LEU A 82 -1.35 -5.42 -5.74
N VAL A 83 -2.18 -6.04 -4.89
CA VAL A 83 -2.03 -7.45 -4.50
C VAL A 83 -2.08 -8.34 -5.75
N PHE A 84 -3.04 -8.08 -6.65
CA PHE A 84 -3.14 -8.80 -7.91
C PHE A 84 -1.87 -8.64 -8.78
N TYR A 85 -1.30 -7.42 -8.88
CA TYR A 85 -0.06 -7.19 -9.60
C TYR A 85 1.13 -7.93 -8.99
N SER A 86 1.18 -8.03 -7.68
CA SER A 86 2.22 -8.78 -6.97
C SER A 86 2.16 -10.27 -7.28
N ILE A 87 0.95 -10.85 -7.36
CA ILE A 87 0.73 -12.24 -7.79
C ILE A 87 1.16 -12.42 -9.25
N LEU A 88 0.78 -11.49 -10.12
CA LEU A 88 1.21 -11.49 -11.52
C LEU A 88 2.73 -11.43 -11.65
N PHE A 89 3.43 -10.67 -10.80
CA PHE A 89 4.88 -10.61 -10.79
C PHE A 89 5.50 -11.94 -10.35
N PHE A 90 4.96 -12.57 -9.29
CA PHE A 90 5.41 -13.90 -8.87
C PHE A 90 5.27 -14.90 -10.03
N SER A 91 4.11 -14.94 -10.71
CA SER A 91 3.90 -15.87 -11.83
C SER A 91 4.94 -15.76 -12.96
N GLU A 92 5.49 -14.58 -13.24
CA GLU A 92 6.52 -14.41 -14.30
C GLU A 92 7.93 -14.72 -13.83
N ASN A 93 8.18 -14.64 -12.52
CA ASN A 93 9.53 -14.69 -11.95
C ASN A 93 9.77 -15.89 -11.04
N LEU A 94 8.82 -16.82 -10.90
CA LEU A 94 8.98 -18.09 -10.18
C LEU A 94 10.22 -18.87 -10.66
N ASN A 95 10.49 -18.87 -11.96
CA ASN A 95 11.60 -19.61 -12.58
C ASN A 95 12.74 -18.71 -13.08
N ALA A 96 12.69 -17.40 -12.80
CA ALA A 96 13.62 -16.41 -13.36
C ALA A 96 14.49 -15.73 -12.29
N THR A 97 15.36 -14.81 -12.72
CA THR A 97 16.29 -14.04 -11.90
C THR A 97 15.63 -13.43 -10.65
N LYS A 98 16.30 -13.55 -9.49
CA LYS A 98 15.81 -13.11 -8.17
C LYS A 98 15.64 -11.60 -7.97
N LYS A 99 15.70 -10.80 -9.03
CA LYS A 99 15.68 -9.34 -8.96
C LYS A 99 14.27 -8.85 -8.60
N PHE A 100 14.18 -8.02 -7.57
CA PHE A 100 12.95 -7.46 -6.99
C PHE A 100 12.03 -8.46 -6.26
N ILE A 101 12.49 -9.68 -5.99
CA ILE A 101 11.68 -10.68 -5.27
C ILE A 101 11.41 -10.28 -3.82
N TYR A 102 12.41 -9.81 -3.07
CA TYR A 102 12.20 -9.40 -1.68
C TYR A 102 11.35 -8.14 -1.59
N LEU A 103 11.51 -7.21 -2.53
CA LEU A 103 10.64 -6.04 -2.63
C LEU A 103 9.20 -6.46 -2.92
N ASN A 104 8.97 -7.32 -3.92
CA ASN A 104 7.62 -7.80 -4.25
C ASN A 104 6.97 -8.55 -3.08
N SER A 105 7.73 -9.39 -2.38
CA SER A 105 7.26 -10.10 -1.18
C SER A 105 6.91 -9.14 -0.06
N GLY A 106 7.72 -8.11 0.17
CA GLY A 106 7.41 -7.07 1.15
C GLY A 106 6.13 -6.33 0.82
N VAL A 107 5.97 -5.90 -0.44
CA VAL A 107 4.75 -5.25 -0.92
C VAL A 107 3.54 -6.15 -0.73
N PHE A 108 3.64 -7.43 -1.10
CA PHE A 108 2.57 -8.41 -0.97
C PHE A 108 2.11 -8.60 0.48
N ILE A 109 3.05 -8.91 1.37
CA ILE A 109 2.78 -9.15 2.79
C ILE A 109 2.18 -7.90 3.43
N TYR A 110 2.79 -6.73 3.18
CA TYR A 110 2.30 -5.48 3.72
C TYR A 110 0.87 -5.17 3.28
N LEU A 111 0.58 -5.26 1.98
CA LEU A 111 -0.73 -4.92 1.44
C LEU A 111 -1.84 -5.83 1.98
N ILE A 112 -1.63 -7.14 1.99
CA ILE A 112 -2.63 -8.09 2.49
C ILE A 112 -2.87 -7.86 3.98
N SER A 113 -1.80 -7.83 4.78
CA SER A 113 -1.95 -7.73 6.22
C SER A 113 -2.46 -6.36 6.67
N SER A 114 -2.01 -5.26 6.07
CA SER A 114 -2.52 -3.92 6.40
C SER A 114 -3.98 -3.78 6.00
N THR A 115 -4.38 -4.25 4.81
CA THR A 115 -5.80 -4.22 4.38
C THR A 115 -6.68 -5.04 5.34
N PHE A 116 -6.20 -6.22 5.76
CA PHE A 116 -6.90 -7.02 6.77
C PHE A 116 -7.04 -6.29 8.10
N LEU A 117 -5.96 -5.68 8.60
CA LEU A 117 -5.98 -4.92 9.86
C LEU A 117 -6.87 -3.68 9.79
N PHE A 118 -6.91 -2.99 8.65
CA PHE A 118 -7.83 -1.87 8.45
C PHE A 118 -9.30 -2.33 8.48
N SER A 119 -9.61 -3.46 7.85
CA SER A 119 -10.96 -4.05 7.90
C SER A 119 -11.36 -4.42 9.33
N VAL A 120 -10.49 -5.13 10.05
CA VAL A 120 -10.72 -5.52 11.44
C VAL A 120 -10.83 -4.29 12.34
N GLY A 121 -9.93 -3.31 12.18
CA GLY A 121 -9.95 -2.06 12.95
C GLY A 121 -11.21 -1.22 12.71
N ASN A 122 -11.75 -1.23 11.49
CA ASN A 122 -13.01 -0.57 11.18
C ASN A 122 -14.21 -1.24 11.85
N LEU A 123 -14.26 -2.58 11.88
CA LEU A 123 -15.31 -3.33 12.57
C LEU A 123 -15.31 -3.05 14.08
N ILE A 124 -14.13 -3.02 14.70
CA ILE A 124 -13.99 -2.81 16.16
C ILE A 124 -14.31 -1.38 16.56
N ASN A 125 -13.98 -0.38 15.71
CA ASN A 125 -14.36 1.00 16.00
C ASN A 125 -15.89 1.20 16.07
N GLY A 126 -16.69 0.31 15.49
CA GLY A 126 -18.15 0.29 15.62
C GLY A 126 -18.66 -0.34 16.92
N SER A 127 -17.79 -1.04 17.67
CA SER A 127 -18.15 -1.76 18.90
C SER A 127 -17.54 -1.05 20.12
N THR A 128 -18.39 -0.56 21.02
CA THR A 128 -18.02 0.34 22.14
C THR A 128 -17.16 -0.26 23.26
N SER A 129 -16.68 -1.50 23.15
CA SER A 129 -16.22 -2.29 24.30
C SER A 129 -14.73 -2.61 24.41
N GLU A 130 -13.86 -2.30 23.42
CA GLU A 130 -12.49 -2.88 23.42
C GLU A 130 -11.35 -1.92 23.03
N HIS A 131 -11.13 -0.88 23.84
CA HIS A 131 -9.98 0.03 23.69
C HIS A 131 -8.62 -0.68 23.68
N SER A 132 -8.45 -1.74 24.47
CA SER A 132 -7.20 -2.50 24.56
C SER A 132 -6.89 -3.26 23.27
N PHE A 133 -7.90 -3.84 22.63
CA PHE A 133 -7.73 -4.64 21.41
C PHE A 133 -7.33 -3.76 20.21
N LYS A 134 -7.88 -2.55 20.14
CA LYS A 134 -7.50 -1.54 19.13
C LYS A 134 -6.00 -1.25 19.15
N ASN A 135 -5.39 -1.07 20.32
CA ASN A 135 -3.95 -0.77 20.41
C ASN A 135 -3.08 -1.90 19.84
N TYR A 136 -3.45 -3.17 20.07
CA TYR A 136 -2.73 -4.31 19.53
C TYR A 136 -2.77 -4.36 17.99
N ILE A 137 -3.92 -4.02 17.39
CA ILE A 137 -4.06 -3.95 15.92
C ILE A 137 -3.13 -2.90 15.32
N TRP A 138 -3.09 -1.71 15.91
CA TRP A 138 -2.22 -0.64 15.44
C TRP A 138 -0.73 -0.97 15.64
N LEU A 139 -0.39 -1.59 16.77
CA LEU A 139 0.97 -2.08 17.02
C LEU A 139 1.39 -3.13 15.99
N LEU A 140 0.51 -4.07 15.68
CA LEU A 140 0.75 -5.11 14.69
C LEU A 140 0.90 -4.50 13.29
N ASN A 141 0.08 -3.52 12.91
CA ASN A 141 0.25 -2.81 11.65
C ASN A 141 1.61 -2.09 11.57
N ALA A 142 2.05 -1.45 12.65
CA ALA A 142 3.37 -0.81 12.71
C ALA A 142 4.51 -1.84 12.60
N PHE A 143 4.37 -3.00 13.24
CA PHE A 143 5.34 -4.09 13.13
C PHE A 143 5.43 -4.62 11.70
N ILE A 144 4.32 -4.86 11.02
CA ILE A 144 4.30 -5.31 9.62
C ILE A 144 4.90 -4.27 8.69
N TYR A 145 4.63 -2.98 8.93
CA TYR A 145 5.25 -1.90 8.19
C TYR A 145 6.78 -1.87 8.38
N LEU A 146 7.28 -2.17 9.57
CA LEU A 146 8.72 -2.30 9.83
C LEU A 146 9.32 -3.47 9.02
N VAL A 147 8.67 -4.64 9.03
CA VAL A 147 9.08 -5.79 8.20
C VAL A 147 9.13 -5.43 6.72
N TYR A 148 8.14 -4.68 6.23
CA TYR A 148 8.10 -4.18 4.86
C TYR A 148 9.30 -3.28 4.53
N GLN A 149 9.63 -2.34 5.40
CA GLN A 149 10.80 -1.47 5.23
C GLN A 149 12.12 -2.25 5.21
N ILE A 150 12.27 -3.25 6.10
CA ILE A 150 13.45 -4.13 6.09
C ILE A 150 13.57 -4.84 4.74
N LEU A 151 12.47 -5.40 4.21
CA LEU A 151 12.50 -6.10 2.93
C LEU A 151 12.91 -5.18 1.77
N ILE A 152 12.37 -3.96 1.71
CA ILE A 152 12.80 -2.95 0.73
C ILE A 152 14.31 -2.67 0.88
N PHE A 153 14.77 -2.44 2.10
CA PHE A 153 16.18 -2.16 2.37
C PHE A 153 17.10 -3.31 1.95
N THR A 154 16.69 -4.57 2.21
CA THR A 154 17.48 -5.74 1.81
C THR A 154 17.57 -5.88 0.29
N GLU A 155 16.50 -5.61 -0.45
CA GLU A 155 16.53 -5.61 -1.91
C GLU A 155 17.44 -4.50 -2.45
N TRP A 156 17.32 -3.29 -1.87
CA TRP A 156 18.13 -2.15 -2.27
C TRP A 156 19.63 -2.45 -2.05
N TYR A 157 19.97 -2.94 -0.86
CA TYR A 157 21.33 -3.29 -0.49
C TYR A 157 21.92 -4.39 -1.40
N LYS A 158 21.14 -5.41 -1.77
CA LYS A 158 21.61 -6.50 -2.63
C LYS A 158 21.79 -6.09 -4.10
N ASN A 159 20.88 -5.28 -4.64
CA ASN A 159 20.88 -4.95 -6.07
C ASN A 159 21.67 -3.70 -6.44
N PHE A 160 21.70 -2.68 -5.57
CA PHE A 160 22.32 -1.39 -5.91
C PHE A 160 23.75 -1.24 -5.36
N ARG A 161 24.14 -2.00 -4.33
CA ARG A 161 25.50 -1.93 -3.77
C ARG A 161 26.57 -2.58 -4.66
N LYS A 162 26.22 -3.60 -5.44
CA LYS A 162 27.20 -4.34 -6.28
C LYS A 162 27.62 -3.62 -7.57
N SER A 163 27.06 -2.44 -7.88
CA SER A 163 27.39 -1.69 -9.09
C SER A 163 28.73 -0.93 -9.02
N LEU A 164 29.44 -0.93 -7.89
CA LEU A 164 30.68 -0.15 -7.70
C LEU A 164 31.98 -0.95 -7.84
N ASN A 165 31.93 -2.28 -8.00
CA ASN A 165 33.13 -3.14 -8.02
C ASN A 165 33.39 -3.87 -9.35
N THR A 166 32.71 -3.49 -10.44
CA THR A 166 32.95 -4.06 -11.79
C THR A 166 33.38 -3.00 -12.80
N ILE A 167 34.13 -2.00 -12.34
CA ILE A 167 34.93 -1.10 -13.17
C ILE A 167 36.30 -1.07 -12.49
N ASN A 168 37.15 -2.04 -12.83
CA ASN A 168 38.61 -2.03 -12.70
C ASN A 168 39.13 -3.22 -13.50
#